data_AF-A0A0U1CW92-F1
#
_entry.id   AF-A0A0U1CW92-F1
#
_cell.length_a   1.000
_cell.length_b   1.000
_cell.length_c   1.000
_cell.angle_alpha   90.00
_cell.angle_beta   90.00
_cell.angle_gamma   90.00
#
_symmetry.space_group_name_H-M   'P 1'
#
loop_
_entity.id
_entity.type
_entity.pdbx_description
1 polymer ?
#
loop_
_entity_poly.entity_id
_entity_poly.type
_entity_poly.pdbx_seq_one_letter_code
_entity_poly.pdbx_strand_id
1 'polypeptide(L)' 'MTDKTSSTTAPHKPTKPKHSLAVRKLAAQTAVAASKKSGRPVDPRVQKLADS' A
#
# COMPACT_ATOMS: atom_id res chain seq x y z
N MET A 1 -7.06 -7.22 -38.99
CA MET A 1 -8.42 -6.77 -38.64
C MET A 1 -8.68 -7.23 -37.22
N THR A 2 -9.33 -6.38 -36.43
CA THR A 2 -9.66 -6.46 -34.99
C THR A 2 -10.26 -7.82 -34.61
N ASP A 3 -10.14 -8.29 -33.36
CA ASP A 3 -11.16 -8.01 -32.33
C ASP A 3 -10.62 -7.69 -30.93
N LYS A 4 -11.22 -6.67 -30.32
CA LYS A 4 -11.14 -6.27 -28.91
C LYS A 4 -12.15 -7.05 -28.08
N THR A 5 -11.98 -6.95 -26.74
CA THR A 5 -13.02 -6.92 -25.69
C THR A 5 -13.67 -8.27 -25.32
N SER A 6 -13.87 -8.68 -24.06
CA SER A 6 -14.03 -7.96 -22.78
C SER A 6 -13.85 -8.92 -21.60
N SER A 7 -12.95 -8.62 -20.65
CA SER A 7 -13.05 -9.20 -19.30
C SER A 7 -13.98 -8.31 -18.47
N THR A 8 -15.26 -8.70 -18.43
CA THR A 8 -16.27 -8.13 -17.54
C THR A 8 -15.80 -8.24 -16.09
N THR A 9 -15.35 -7.13 -15.50
CA THR A 9 -15.04 -7.06 -14.07
C THR A 9 -16.23 -6.44 -13.35
N ALA A 10 -17.05 -7.28 -12.74
CA ALA A 10 -18.03 -6.85 -11.74
C ALA A 10 -17.34 -6.03 -10.64
N PRO A 11 -18.02 -5.10 -9.94
CA PRO A 11 -17.39 -4.33 -8.88
C PRO A 11 -17.00 -5.25 -7.73
N HIS A 12 -15.74 -5.71 -7.73
CA HIS A 12 -15.16 -6.46 -6.63
C HIS A 12 -14.98 -5.48 -5.48
N LYS A 13 -15.98 -5.37 -4.61
CA LYS A 13 -15.89 -4.57 -3.39
C LYS A 13 -14.68 -5.12 -2.61
N PRO A 14 -13.57 -4.38 -2.46
CA PRO A 14 -12.39 -4.94 -1.83
C PRO A 14 -12.75 -5.28 -0.38
N THR A 15 -12.84 -6.57 -0.08
CA THR A 15 -12.98 -7.07 1.28
C THR A 15 -11.67 -6.72 1.97
N LYS A 16 -11.65 -5.65 2.78
CA LYS A 16 -10.46 -5.24 3.52
C LYS A 16 -10.04 -6.44 4.38
N PRO A 17 -8.90 -7.11 4.10
CA PRO A 17 -8.53 -8.29 4.86
C PRO A 17 -8.27 -7.88 6.31
N LYS A 18 -8.74 -8.65 7.29
CA LYS A 18 -8.59 -8.32 8.73
C LYS A 18 -7.11 -8.19 9.16
N HIS A 19 -6.19 -8.82 8.44
CA HIS A 19 -4.73 -8.69 8.61
C HIS A 19 -4.13 -7.39 8.05
N SER A 20 -4.94 -6.53 7.42
CA SER A 20 -4.49 -5.37 6.64
C SER A 20 -3.79 -4.29 7.47
N LEU A 21 -4.13 -4.12 8.76
CA LEU A 21 -3.56 -3.02 9.55
C LEU A 21 -2.13 -3.34 9.99
N ALA A 22 -1.89 -4.52 10.58
CA ALA A 22 -0.56 -4.94 11.02
C ALA A 22 0.44 -4.98 9.86
N VAL A 23 0.03 -5.50 8.69
CA VAL A 23 0.87 -5.51 7.49
C VAL A 23 1.18 -4.08 7.01
N ARG A 24 0.21 -3.17 7.04
CA ARG A 24 0.43 -1.76 6.69
C ARG A 24 1.38 -1.05 7.66
N LYS A 25 1.28 -1.31 8.96
CA LYS A 25 2.22 -0.79 9.97
C LYS A 25 3.64 -1.29 9.71
N LEU A 26 3.79 -2.60 9.48
CA LEU A 26 5.09 -3.20 9.19
C LEU A 26 5.69 -2.61 7.90
N ALA A 27 4.91 -2.50 6.83
CA ALA A 27 5.34 -1.87 5.58
C ALA A 27 5.71 -0.39 5.76
N ALA A 28 4.99 0.35 6.62
CA ALA A 28 5.33 1.74 6.92
C ALA A 28 6.67 1.84 7.69
N GLN A 29 6.91 0.96 8.66
CA GLN A 29 8.17 0.92 9.42
C GLN A 29 9.37 0.60 8.51
N THR A 30 9.24 -0.36 7.60
CA THR A 30 10.31 -0.71 6.66
C THR A 30 10.59 0.44 5.68
N ALA A 31 9.55 1.12 5.19
CA ALA A 31 9.70 2.30 4.36
C ALA A 31 10.44 3.43 5.09
N VAL A 32 10.09 3.71 6.35
CA VAL A 32 10.78 4.71 7.19
C VAL A 32 12.26 4.37 7.36
N ALA A 33 12.58 3.10 7.67
CA ALA A 33 13.96 2.65 7.85
C ALA A 33 14.79 2.80 6.55
N ALA A 34 14.22 2.42 5.41
CA ALA A 34 14.87 2.58 4.10
C ALA A 34 15.05 4.06 3.73
N SER A 35 14.07 4.91 4.06
CA SER A 35 14.14 6.35 3.82
C SER A 35 15.26 6.99 4.64
N LYS A 36 15.37 6.64 5.94
CA LYS A 36 16.47 7.09 6.81
C LYS A 36 17.83 6.67 6.26
N LYS A 37 17.95 5.43 5.76
CA LYS A 37 19.19 4.92 5.16
C LYS A 37 19.56 5.64 3.86
N SER A 38 18.57 6.00 3.05
CA SER A 38 18.80 6.67 1.75
C SER A 38 18.87 8.19 1.84
N GLY A 39 18.62 8.79 3.01
CA GLY A 39 18.54 10.24 3.19
C GLY A 39 17.30 10.88 2.55
N ARG A 40 16.33 10.07 2.09
CA ARG A 40 15.10 10.59 1.51
C ARG A 40 14.13 11.02 2.62
N PRO A 41 13.37 12.11 2.43
CA PRO A 41 12.33 12.50 3.37
C PRO A 41 11.21 11.45 3.37
N VAL A 42 10.72 11.12 4.56
CA VAL A 42 9.57 10.24 4.77
C VAL A 42 8.29 11.05 4.62
N ASP A 43 7.29 10.51 3.90
CA ASP A 43 5.95 11.12 3.87
C ASP A 43 5.32 11.15 5.27
N PRO A 44 4.80 12.29 5.76
CA PRO A 44 4.25 12.40 7.11
C PRO A 44 3.14 11.39 7.44
N ARG A 45 2.37 10.93 6.46
CA ARG A 45 1.31 9.92 6.65
C ARG A 45 1.90 8.53 6.86
N VAL A 46 3.00 8.21 6.17
CA VAL A 46 3.74 6.95 6.36
C VAL A 46 4.40 6.94 7.74
N GLN A 47 5.00 8.06 8.16
CA GLN A 47 5.56 8.21 9.49
C GLN A 47 4.48 8.00 10.57
N LYS A 48 3.34 8.69 10.45
CA LYS A 48 2.20 8.50 11.36
C LYS A 48 1.71 7.05 11.41
N LEU A 49 1.65 6.35 10.28
CA LEU A 49 1.24 4.94 10.23
C LEU A 49 2.25 3.99 10.89
N ALA A 50 3.54 4.31 10.81
CA ALA A 50 4.58 3.53 11.47
C ALA A 50 4.57 3.70 13.00
N ASP A 51 4.20 4.90 13.46
CA ASP A 51 4.15 5.30 14.89
C ASP A 51 2.79 4.99 15.57
N SER A 52 1.76 4.64 14.79
CA SER A 52 0.40 4.33 15.28
C SER A 52 0.28 2.93 15.89
#